data_AF-A0A441VAI4-F1
#
_entry.id   AF-A0A441VAI4-F1
#
_cell.length_a   1.000
_cell.length_b   1.000
_cell.length_c   1.000
_cell.angle_alpha   90.00
_cell.angle_beta   90.00
_cell.angle_gamma   90.00
#
_symmetry.space_group_name_H-M   'P 1'
#
loop_
_entity.id
_entity.type
_entity.pdbx_description
1 polymer ?
#
loop_
_entity_poly.entity_id
_entity_poly.type
_entity_poly.pdbx_seq_one_letter_code
_entity_poly.pdbx_strand_id
1 'polypeptide(L)'
;NQIVTDGEQDAPAGEAAAAIAGDGQLVPVPGADLDPNKAFLAQAEVSRNAQATATKNNRTDALIAEGTMIRGFLETAINTDLPGMVRAVVREDVYSLDGRRVLIPKGSRLTGEYKSGIARGQTRVF
;
A
#
# COMPACT_ATOMS: atom_id res chain seq x y z
N ASN A 1 -47.36 41.96 -1.60
CA ASN A 1 -47.81 41.07 -0.52
C ASN A 1 -46.64 40.64 0.33
N GLN A 2 -46.70 41.08 1.59
CA GLN A 2 -46.14 40.52 2.82
C GLN A 2 -44.62 40.37 3.01
N ILE A 3 -44.19 41.09 4.05
CA ILE A 3 -42.93 41.10 4.77
C ILE A 3 -43.05 40.05 5.87
N VAL A 4 -42.02 39.23 6.11
CA VAL A 4 -41.64 38.78 7.47
C VAL A 4 -40.13 38.67 7.54
N THR A 5 -39.55 39.56 8.33
CA THR A 5 -38.19 39.51 8.87
C THR A 5 -38.33 39.11 10.34
N ASP A 6 -37.74 37.98 10.71
CA ASP A 6 -37.31 37.64 12.08
C ASP A 6 -35.93 37.00 11.84
N GLY A 7 -34.80 37.57 12.25
CA GLY A 7 -34.48 37.98 13.60
C GLY A 7 -33.36 37.04 14.05
N GLU A 8 -32.10 37.44 13.81
CA GLU A 8 -31.05 37.50 14.83
C GLU A 8 -29.77 37.96 14.12
N GLN A 9 -29.36 39.17 14.47
CA GLN A 9 -28.09 39.75 14.12
C GLN A 9 -27.05 39.18 15.08
N ASP A 10 -26.10 38.39 14.59
CA ASP A 10 -24.82 38.23 15.28
C ASP A 10 -23.66 38.39 14.30
N ALA A 11 -22.78 39.32 14.66
CA ALA A 11 -21.62 39.75 13.89
C ALA A 11 -20.44 38.77 14.17
N PRO A 12 -19.30 38.90 13.46
CA PRO A 12 -18.48 37.76 13.05
C PRO A 12 -17.70 37.12 14.21
N ALA A 13 -18.07 35.91 14.60
CA ALA A 13 -17.16 35.03 15.31
C ALA A 13 -16.21 34.41 14.28
N GLY A 14 -14.97 34.85 14.31
CA GLY A 14 -13.97 34.70 13.25
C GLY A 14 -13.92 33.32 12.59
N GLU A 15 -13.79 33.35 11.26
CA GLU A 15 -13.41 32.20 10.44
C GLU A 15 -12.06 31.66 10.91
N ALA A 16 -12.09 30.74 11.87
CA ALA A 16 -10.97 29.86 12.16
C ALA A 16 -10.89 28.87 11.00
N ALA A 17 -10.16 29.25 9.95
CA ALA A 17 -9.75 28.35 8.89
C ALA A 17 -9.14 27.09 9.54
N ALA A 18 -9.53 25.91 9.03
CA ALA A 18 -8.95 24.65 9.47
C ALA A 18 -7.43 24.73 9.32
N ALA A 19 -6.72 24.82 10.44
CA ALA A 19 -5.28 24.90 10.48
C ALA A 19 -4.71 23.49 10.63
N ILE A 20 -3.83 23.11 9.70
CA ILE A 20 -3.00 21.91 9.84
C ILE A 20 -1.94 22.15 10.92
N ALA A 21 -1.96 21.35 11.99
CA ALA A 21 -0.82 21.28 12.91
C ALA A 21 0.36 20.63 12.18
N GLY A 22 1.60 21.06 12.49
CA GLY A 22 2.83 20.59 11.83
C GLY A 22 3.11 19.08 11.91
N ASP A 23 2.31 18.35 12.71
CA ASP A 23 2.41 16.90 12.91
C ASP A 23 1.37 16.10 12.10
N GLY A 24 0.63 16.73 11.18
CA GLY A 24 -0.34 16.04 10.32
C GLY A 24 -1.63 15.61 11.03
N GLN A 25 -1.82 16.01 12.28
CA GLN A 25 -3.04 15.75 13.05
C GLN A 25 -4.15 16.72 12.65
N LEU A 26 -5.31 16.18 12.23
CA LEU A 26 -6.52 16.97 11.94
C LEU A 26 -7.06 17.58 13.24
N VAL A 27 -7.13 18.91 13.31
CA VAL A 27 -7.88 19.60 14.36
C VAL A 27 -9.37 19.50 13.97
N PRO A 28 -10.23 18.85 14.77
CA PRO A 28 -11.64 18.74 14.43
C PRO A 28 -12.29 20.12 14.38
N VAL A 29 -12.90 20.46 13.25
CA VAL A 29 -13.69 21.69 13.09
C VAL A 29 -14.96 21.54 13.94
N PRO A 30 -15.19 22.40 14.94
CA PRO A 30 -16.40 22.33 15.75
C PRO A 30 -17.66 22.49 14.87
N GLY A 31 -18.59 21.53 14.96
CA GLY A 31 -19.85 21.54 14.22
C GLY A 31 -19.88 20.79 12.89
N ALA A 32 -18.83 20.02 12.54
CA ALA A 32 -18.84 19.18 11.35
C ALA A 32 -19.93 18.09 11.35
N ASP A 33 -20.41 17.66 12.52
CA ASP A 33 -21.48 16.67 12.66
C ASP A 33 -22.88 17.21 12.30
N LEU A 34 -23.03 18.54 12.24
CA LEU A 34 -24.33 19.21 12.08
C LEU A 34 -24.55 19.75 10.65
N ASP A 35 -23.51 19.79 9.81
CA ASP A 35 -23.58 20.38 8.48
C ASP A 35 -22.96 19.44 7.41
N PRO A 36 -23.77 18.93 6.45
CA PRO A 36 -23.30 18.01 5.41
C PRO A 36 -22.25 18.64 4.49
N ASN A 37 -22.26 19.96 4.32
CA ASN A 37 -21.28 20.66 3.50
C ASN A 37 -19.91 20.70 4.20
N LYS A 38 -19.89 20.83 5.53
CA LYS A 38 -18.64 20.77 6.33
C LYS A 38 -18.07 19.36 6.38
N ALA A 39 -18.92 18.34 6.52
CA ALA A 39 -18.50 16.94 6.44
C ALA A 39 -17.91 16.59 5.06
N PHE A 40 -18.51 17.08 3.98
CA PHE A 40 -17.99 16.91 2.61
C PHE A 40 -16.63 17.58 2.41
N LEU A 41 -16.44 18.81 2.93
CA LEU A 41 -15.15 19.50 2.87
C LEU A 41 -14.07 18.74 3.65
N ALA A 42 -14.36 18.28 4.87
CA ALA A 42 -13.42 17.48 5.66
C ALA A 42 -13.03 16.17 4.96
N GLN A 43 -13.98 15.48 4.32
CA GLN A 43 -13.71 14.25 3.58
C GLN A 43 -12.97 14.50 2.25
N ALA A 44 -13.25 15.63 1.60
CA ALA A 44 -12.52 16.07 0.41
C ALA A 44 -11.07 16.46 0.74
N GLU A 45 -10.79 16.96 1.94
CA GLU A 45 -9.42 17.20 2.42
C GLU A 45 -8.68 15.88 2.71
N VAL A 46 -9.32 14.90 3.35
CA VAL A 46 -8.73 13.57 3.57
C VAL A 46 -8.40 12.85 2.25
N SER A 47 -9.21 13.07 1.21
CA SER A 47 -9.00 12.48 -0.12
C SER A 47 -7.91 13.19 -0.93
N ARG A 48 -7.48 14.39 -0.52
CA ARG A 48 -6.41 15.16 -1.17
C ARG A 48 -5.08 14.84 -0.50
N ASN A 49 -4.38 13.87 -1.08
CA ASN A 49 -2.97 13.58 -0.84
C ASN A 49 -2.65 12.93 0.51
N ALA A 50 -2.64 11.59 0.51
CA ALA A 50 -1.64 10.90 1.32
C ALA A 50 -0.26 11.40 0.84
N GLN A 51 0.43 12.20 1.66
CA GLN A 51 1.77 12.65 1.33
C GLN A 51 2.68 11.43 1.16
N ALA A 52 3.28 11.27 -0.01
CA ALA A 52 4.29 10.25 -0.25
C ALA A 52 5.65 10.76 0.23
N THR A 53 6.18 10.19 1.30
CA THR A 53 7.55 10.47 1.74
C THR A 53 8.53 9.62 0.94
N ALA A 54 9.41 10.26 0.18
CA ALA A 54 10.52 9.57 -0.47
C ALA A 54 11.69 9.40 0.51
N THR A 55 12.17 8.17 0.66
CA THR A 55 13.38 7.87 1.43
C THR A 55 14.45 7.34 0.49
N LYS A 56 15.69 7.82 0.65
CA LYS A 56 16.83 7.31 -0.11
C LYS A 56 17.26 5.97 0.45
N ASN A 57 17.41 4.97 -0.42
CA ASN A 57 18.03 3.72 -0.04
C ASN A 57 19.56 3.84 -0.14
N ASN A 58 20.26 3.71 0.99
CA ASN A 58 21.72 3.86 1.03
C ASN A 58 22.48 2.59 0.61
N ARG A 59 21.82 1.41 0.58
CA ARG A 59 22.45 0.11 0.24
C ARG A 59 21.83 -0.52 -1.00
N THR A 60 21.92 0.21 -2.11
CA THR A 60 21.48 -0.25 -3.43
C THR A 60 22.27 -1.47 -3.93
N ASP A 61 23.47 -1.68 -3.41
CA ASP A 61 24.37 -2.80 -3.75
C ASP A 61 24.00 -4.12 -3.05
N ALA A 62 23.19 -4.06 -1.99
CA ALA A 62 22.75 -5.20 -1.19
C ALA A 62 21.22 -5.35 -1.17
N LEU A 63 20.54 -4.79 -2.18
CA LEU A 63 19.10 -4.81 -2.30
C LEU A 63 18.69 -5.34 -3.68
N ILE A 64 17.68 -6.20 -3.70
CA ILE A 64 17.00 -6.63 -4.93
C ILE A 64 15.74 -5.78 -5.08
N ALA A 65 15.50 -5.24 -6.28
CA ALA A 65 14.29 -4.45 -6.54
C ALA A 65 13.04 -5.31 -6.35
N GLU A 66 12.00 -4.76 -5.73
CA GLU A 66 10.70 -5.42 -5.70
C GLU A 66 10.19 -5.64 -7.14
N GLY A 67 9.57 -6.80 -7.38
CA GLY A 67 9.16 -7.20 -8.72
C GLY A 67 10.26 -7.85 -9.57
N THR A 68 11.49 -7.98 -9.06
CA THR A 68 12.54 -8.75 -9.75
C THR A 68 12.12 -10.22 -9.90
N MET A 69 12.13 -10.72 -11.13
CA MET A 69 11.76 -12.11 -11.42
C MET A 69 12.94 -13.05 -11.19
N ILE A 70 12.79 -13.98 -10.25
CA ILE A 70 13.78 -15.04 -10.00
C ILE A 70 13.43 -16.24 -10.89
N ARG A 71 14.12 -16.39 -12.01
CA ARG A 71 13.86 -17.53 -12.92
C ARG A 71 14.49 -18.80 -12.40
N GLY A 72 13.73 -19.90 -12.45
CA GLY A 72 14.20 -21.21 -12.03
C GLY A 72 13.44 -22.36 -12.67
N PHE A 73 13.77 -23.57 -12.23
CA PHE A 73 13.03 -24.80 -12.54
C PHE A 73 12.86 -25.62 -11.26
N LEU A 74 11.76 -26.37 -11.18
CA LEU A 74 11.46 -27.21 -10.02
C LEU A 74 12.37 -28.45 -10.01
N GLU A 75 12.93 -28.78 -8.85
CA GLU A 75 13.67 -30.04 -8.63
C GLU A 75 12.69 -31.20 -8.40
N THR A 76 11.60 -30.95 -7.69
CA THR A 76 10.60 -31.94 -7.30
C THR A 76 9.33 -31.78 -8.11
N ALA A 77 8.76 -32.88 -8.58
CA ALA A 77 7.41 -32.88 -9.14
C ALA A 77 6.41 -32.43 -8.05
N ILE A 78 5.50 -31.53 -8.40
CA ILE A 78 4.44 -31.06 -7.48
C ILE A 78 3.32 -32.10 -7.49
N ASN A 79 2.90 -32.55 -6.31
CA ASN A 79 1.69 -33.34 -6.13
C ASN A 79 0.66 -32.53 -5.36
N THR A 80 -0.41 -32.07 -6.00
CA THR A 80 -1.37 -31.15 -5.37
C THR A 80 -2.37 -31.83 -4.42
N ASP A 81 -2.29 -33.15 -4.24
CA ASP A 81 -3.21 -33.88 -3.37
C ASP A 81 -2.94 -33.62 -1.87
N LEU A 82 -1.68 -33.39 -1.49
CA LEU A 82 -1.27 -33.14 -0.11
C LEU A 82 -0.46 -31.85 -0.03
N PRO A 83 -0.62 -31.03 1.02
CA PRO A 83 0.23 -29.86 1.22
C PRO A 83 1.65 -30.32 1.52
N GLY A 84 2.65 -29.62 0.97
CA GLY A 84 4.04 -30.05 1.12
C GLY A 84 5.08 -29.02 0.71
N MET A 85 6.34 -29.42 0.90
CA MET A 85 7.50 -28.61 0.53
C MET A 85 7.83 -28.80 -0.95
N VAL A 86 8.18 -27.70 -1.62
CA VAL A 86 8.71 -27.69 -2.98
C VAL A 86 10.10 -27.11 -3.01
N ARG A 87 10.91 -27.64 -3.93
CA ARG A 87 12.27 -27.17 -4.15
C ARG A 87 12.46 -26.78 -5.61
N ALA A 88 13.17 -25.69 -5.83
CA ALA A 88 13.52 -25.21 -7.16
C ALA A 88 14.98 -24.73 -7.19
N VAL A 89 15.55 -24.66 -8.39
CA VAL A 89 16.90 -24.15 -8.63
C VAL A 89 16.83 -22.92 -9.52
N VAL A 90 17.55 -21.87 -9.13
CA VAL A 90 17.68 -20.62 -9.87
C VAL A 90 18.52 -20.85 -11.13
N ARG A 91 18.02 -20.39 -12.29
CA ARG A 91 18.67 -20.58 -13.60
C ARG A 91 19.65 -19.46 -13.96
N GLU A 92 19.42 -18.24 -13.49
CA GLU A 92 20.20 -17.05 -13.85
C GLU A 92 20.64 -16.26 -12.62
N ASP A 93 21.76 -15.56 -12.74
CA ASP A 93 22.26 -14.69 -11.67
C ASP A 93 21.32 -13.49 -11.47
N VAL A 94 20.88 -13.25 -10.23
CA VAL A 94 20.08 -12.08 -9.87
C VAL A 94 20.98 -11.02 -9.25
N TYR A 95 20.95 -9.83 -9.84
CA TYR A 95 21.81 -8.72 -9.48
C TYR A 95 21.15 -7.79 -8.45
N SER A 96 21.98 -7.00 -7.79
CA SER A 96 21.58 -5.87 -6.95
C SER A 96 20.84 -4.79 -7.75
N LEU A 97 20.14 -3.89 -7.06
CA LEU A 97 19.40 -2.78 -7.66
C LEU A 97 20.30 -1.87 -8.49
N ASP A 98 21.58 -1.75 -8.14
CA ASP A 98 22.58 -1.02 -8.92
C ASP A 98 23.26 -1.86 -10.02
N GLY A 99 22.95 -3.15 -10.12
CA GLY A 99 23.46 -4.09 -11.12
C GLY A 99 24.90 -4.56 -10.91
N ARG A 100 25.59 -4.10 -9.86
CA ARG A 100 27.04 -4.33 -9.69
C ARG A 100 27.40 -5.66 -9.04
N ARG A 101 26.51 -6.23 -8.22
CA ARG A 101 26.78 -7.43 -7.43
C ARG A 101 25.73 -8.48 -7.69
N VAL A 102 26.14 -9.74 -7.78
CA VAL A 102 25.22 -10.88 -7.76
C VAL A 102 24.80 -11.14 -6.32
N LEU A 103 23.50 -11.07 -6.05
CA LEU A 103 22.93 -11.34 -4.73
C LEU A 103 22.36 -12.76 -4.62
N ILE A 104 21.82 -13.30 -5.72
CA ILE A 104 21.39 -14.70 -5.81
C ILE A 104 22.10 -15.34 -7.01
N PRO A 105 23.12 -16.16 -6.78
CA PRO A 105 23.81 -16.86 -7.86
C PRO A 105 22.92 -17.91 -8.53
N LYS A 106 23.19 -18.18 -9.81
CA LYS A 106 22.69 -19.34 -10.53
C LYS A 106 23.03 -20.62 -9.76
N GLY A 107 22.10 -21.56 -9.72
CA GLY A 107 22.24 -22.78 -8.90
C GLY A 107 21.82 -22.60 -7.44
N SER A 108 21.43 -21.40 -7.00
CA SER A 108 20.82 -21.21 -5.68
C SER A 108 19.54 -22.04 -5.56
N ARG A 109 19.28 -22.56 -4.36
CA ARG A 109 18.10 -23.38 -4.09
C ARG A 109 16.99 -22.54 -3.47
N LEU A 110 15.82 -22.59 -4.09
CA LEU A 110 14.59 -22.00 -3.56
C LEU A 110 13.81 -23.10 -2.86
N THR A 111 13.33 -22.82 -1.65
CA THR A 111 12.47 -23.73 -0.89
C THR A 111 11.19 -22.97 -0.57
N GLY A 112 10.04 -23.58 -0.87
CA GLY A 112 8.73 -23.01 -0.59
C GLY A 112 7.76 -24.09 -0.13
N GLU A 113 6.58 -23.67 0.27
CA GLU A 113 5.47 -24.55 0.63
C GLU A 113 4.31 -24.25 -0.33
N TYR A 114 3.58 -25.29 -0.74
CA TYR A 114 2.31 -25.13 -1.45
C TYR A 114 1.17 -25.65 -0.57
N LYS A 115 0.04 -24.94 -0.59
CA LYS A 115 -1.15 -25.36 0.13
C LYS A 115 -2.02 -26.24 -0.77
N SER A 116 -2.48 -27.36 -0.23
CA SER A 116 -3.49 -28.19 -0.89
C SER A 116 -4.87 -27.53 -0.74
N GLY A 117 -5.53 -27.25 -1.85
CA GLY A 117 -6.84 -26.60 -1.85
C GLY A 117 -7.33 -26.37 -3.27
N ILE A 118 -7.37 -27.42 -4.08
CA ILE A 118 -7.87 -27.30 -5.46
C ILE A 118 -9.40 -27.30 -5.39
N ALA A 119 -10.02 -26.16 -5.68
CA ALA A 119 -11.41 -26.17 -6.11
C ALA A 119 -11.47 -26.78 -7.52
N ARG A 120 -12.38 -27.72 -7.77
CA ARG A 120 -12.52 -28.42 -9.05
C ARG A 120 -12.56 -27.40 -10.21
N GLY A 121 -11.54 -27.39 -11.06
CA GLY A 121 -11.38 -26.45 -12.18
C GLY A 121 -10.20 -25.46 -12.08
N GLN A 122 -9.39 -25.48 -11.01
CA GLN A 122 -8.18 -24.65 -10.92
C GLN A 122 -6.94 -25.34 -11.52
N THR A 123 -6.28 -24.67 -12.47
CA THR A 123 -5.03 -25.15 -13.13
C THR A 123 -3.76 -24.59 -12.46
N ARG A 124 -3.88 -23.80 -11.39
CA ARG A 124 -2.75 -23.11 -10.74
C ARG A 124 -2.86 -23.20 -9.22
N VAL A 125 -1.72 -23.48 -8.59
CA VAL A 125 -1.54 -23.53 -7.14
C VAL A 125 -0.74 -22.31 -6.69
N PHE A 126 -0.97 -21.84 -5.46
CA PHE A 126 -0.32 -20.68 -4.86
C PHE A 126 0.29 -21.04 -3.51
#